data_AF-A0A7C1U0G9-F1
#
_entry.id   AF-A0A7C1U0G9-F1
#
_cell.length_a   1.000
_cell.length_b   1.000
_cell.length_c   1.000
_cell.angle_alpha   90.00
_cell.angle_beta   90.00
_cell.angle_gamma   90.00
#
_symmetry.space_group_name_H-M   'P 1'
#
loop_
_entity.id
_entity.type
_entity.pdbx_description
1 polymer ?
#
loop_
_entity_poly.entity_id
_entity_poly.type
_entity_poly.pdbx_seq_one_letter_code
_entity_poly.pdbx_strand_id
1 'polypeptide(L)'
;MAKQSLKSRIETRIQRSRRNVFLRSDFERLGGYDQVGRALRTLVAEGRLIKIGYGLYAKAHANRLTGQPMLAADGGFSEIAEEALKRLGVKWKPANAVMEYQKGSAQIPANAEVIVFDRFNRKIGNERFQLRVAKA
;
A
#
# COMPACT_ATOMS: atom_id res chain seq x y z
N MET A 1 -0.96 14.18 31.93
CA MET A 1 -0.36 13.26 30.92
C MET A 1 0.06 14.10 29.71
N ALA A 2 1.22 13.84 29.11
CA ALA A 2 1.66 14.56 27.92
C ALA A 2 0.72 14.29 26.73
N LYS A 3 0.36 15.33 25.98
CA LYS A 3 -0.49 15.21 24.78
C LYS A 3 0.24 14.39 23.72
N GLN A 4 -0.37 13.29 23.25
CA GLN A 4 0.20 12.48 22.17
C GLN A 4 0.44 13.32 20.91
N SER A 5 1.61 13.15 20.28
CA SER A 5 1.94 13.82 19.02
C SER A 5 1.03 13.34 17.88
N LEU A 6 0.87 14.16 16.84
CA LEU A 6 0.11 13.76 15.64
C LEU A 6 0.68 12.48 15.01
N LYS A 7 2.01 12.35 14.94
CA LYS A 7 2.70 11.14 14.45
C LYS A 7 2.26 9.92 15.25
N SER A 8 2.31 9.99 16.58
CA SER A 8 1.92 8.89 17.47
C SER A 8 0.47 8.47 17.27
N ARG A 9 -0.46 9.44 17.16
CA ARG A 9 -1.88 9.16 16.89
C ARG A 9 -2.10 8.48 15.53
N ILE A 10 -1.40 8.93 14.49
CA ILE A 10 -1.43 8.31 13.16
C ILE A 10 -0.87 6.88 13.22
N GLU A 11 0.28 6.71 13.85
CA GLU A 11 0.93 5.40 13.99
C GLU A 11 0.06 4.40 14.75
N THR A 12 -0.51 4.78 15.89
CA THR A 12 -1.43 3.91 16.64
C THR A 12 -2.64 3.51 15.80
N ARG A 13 -3.19 4.43 14.98
CA ARG A 13 -4.30 4.13 14.09
C ARG A 13 -3.92 3.14 12.98
N ILE A 14 -2.72 3.25 12.43
CA ILE A 14 -2.17 2.31 11.45
C ILE A 14 -1.96 0.93 12.08
N GLN A 15 -1.34 0.87 13.26
CA GLN A 15 -1.04 -0.38 13.96
C GLN A 15 -2.31 -1.16 14.34
N ARG A 16 -3.36 -0.46 14.80
CA ARG A 16 -4.64 -1.08 15.17
C ARG A 16 -5.50 -1.46 13.95
N SER A 17 -5.18 -0.95 12.77
CA SER A 17 -5.96 -1.22 11.57
C SER A 17 -5.60 -2.57 10.97
N ARG A 18 -6.61 -3.35 10.56
CA ARG A 18 -6.42 -4.57 9.77
C ARG A 18 -6.00 -4.30 8.32
N ARG A 19 -6.23 -3.09 7.82
CA ARG A 19 -5.81 -2.66 6.48
C ARG A 19 -4.29 -2.59 6.38
N ASN A 20 -3.78 -2.89 5.20
CA ASN A 20 -2.36 -2.74 4.89
C ASN A 20 -2.09 -1.49 4.06
N VAL A 21 -3.11 -0.92 3.41
CA VAL A 21 -2.98 0.31 2.60
C VAL A 21 -3.75 1.50 3.18
N PHE A 22 -3.05 2.63 3.28
CA PHE A 22 -3.56 3.89 3.84
C PHE A 22 -3.40 5.03 2.84
N LEU A 23 -4.43 5.86 2.75
CA LEU A 23 -4.37 7.14 2.07
C LEU A 23 -4.03 8.22 3.09
N ARG A 24 -3.39 9.30 2.64
CA ARG A 24 -3.23 10.50 3.46
C ARG A 24 -4.57 11.00 4.02
N SER A 25 -5.63 10.89 3.22
CA SER A 25 -6.97 11.35 3.57
C SER A 25 -7.58 10.59 4.75
N ASP A 26 -7.10 9.39 5.06
CA ASP A 26 -7.54 8.63 6.24
C ASP A 26 -7.29 9.35 7.57
N PHE A 27 -6.37 10.33 7.56
CA PHE A 27 -5.89 11.04 8.74
C PHE A 27 -6.27 12.53 8.74
N GLU A 28 -7.09 13.01 7.80
CA GLU A 28 -7.52 14.42 7.73
C GLU A 28 -8.21 14.91 9.00
N ARG A 29 -8.92 14.03 9.72
CA ARG A 29 -9.54 14.37 11.00
C ARG A 29 -8.54 14.53 12.16
N LEU A 30 -7.29 14.13 11.97
CA LEU A 30 -6.26 14.20 13.03
C LEU A 30 -5.43 15.49 12.96
N GLY A 31 -5.31 16.11 11.78
CA GLY A 31 -4.55 17.35 11.57
C GLY A 31 -4.60 17.84 10.13
N GLY A 32 -4.05 19.03 9.89
CA GLY A 32 -4.03 19.65 8.57
C GLY A 32 -3.18 18.88 7.55
N TYR A 33 -3.41 19.16 6.26
CA TYR A 33 -2.77 18.46 5.14
C TYR A 33 -1.26 18.29 5.37
N ASP A 34 -0.51 19.37 5.53
CA ASP A 34 0.96 19.33 5.69
C ASP A 34 1.43 18.67 6.97
N GLN A 35 0.69 18.81 8.07
CA GLN A 35 1.01 18.17 9.34
C GLN A 35 0.91 16.64 9.21
N VAL A 36 -0.16 16.14 8.59
CA VAL A 36 -0.33 14.71 8.27
C VAL A 36 0.77 14.24 7.33
N GLY A 37 1.08 15.02 6.28
CA GLY A 37 2.12 14.69 5.32
C GLY A 37 3.50 14.57 5.95
N ARG A 38 3.85 15.49 6.87
CA ARG A 38 5.09 15.41 7.65
C ARG A 38 5.13 14.16 8.52
N ALA A 39 4.06 13.88 9.27
CA ALA A 39 3.98 12.69 10.12
C ALA A 39 4.13 11.39 9.32
N LEU A 40 3.46 11.26 8.17
CA LEU A 40 3.59 10.10 7.30
C LEU A 40 4.99 9.97 6.71
N ARG A 41 5.65 11.09 6.34
CA ARG A 41 7.04 11.08 5.89
C ARG A 41 8.00 10.61 6.99
N THR A 42 7.81 11.05 8.22
CA THR A 42 8.59 10.56 9.36
C THR A 42 8.38 9.05 9.56
N LEU A 43 7.15 8.55 9.49
CA LEU A 43 6.87 7.12 9.61
C LEU A 43 7.49 6.29 8.46
N VAL A 44 7.62 6.85 7.26
CA VAL A 44 8.36 6.22 6.16
C VAL A 44 9.86 6.20 6.45
N ALA A 45 10.44 7.31 6.92
CA ALA A 45 11.85 7.37 7.29
C ALA A 45 12.22 6.40 8.43
N GLU A 46 11.29 6.17 9.36
CA GLU A 46 11.41 5.20 10.45
C GLU A 46 11.11 3.76 10.02
N GLY A 47 10.78 3.51 8.75
CA GLY A 47 10.50 2.17 8.24
C GLY A 47 9.18 1.55 8.71
N ARG A 48 8.30 2.33 9.33
CA ARG A 48 6.95 1.89 9.77
C ARG A 48 5.95 1.84 8.61
N LEU A 49 6.23 2.60 7.56
CA LEU A 49 5.46 2.66 6.32
C LEU A 49 6.40 2.58 5.11
N ILE A 50 5.88 2.07 4.00
CA ILE A 50 6.49 2.20 2.68
C ILE A 50 5.59 3.09 1.82
N LYS A 51 6.15 4.14 1.22
CA LYS A 51 5.41 4.95 0.25
C LYS A 51 5.28 4.17 -1.05
N ILE A 52 4.04 3.90 -1.47
CA ILE A 52 3.75 3.11 -2.68
C ILE A 52 3.12 3.95 -3.80
N GLY A 53 2.92 5.25 -3.58
CA GLY A 53 2.35 6.15 -4.56
C GLY A 53 2.11 7.55 -4.00
N TYR A 54 1.48 8.42 -4.80
CA TYR A 54 1.13 9.77 -4.33
C TYR A 54 0.05 9.69 -3.24
N GLY A 55 0.40 10.10 -2.02
CA GLY A 55 -0.51 10.07 -0.87
C GLY A 55 -0.96 8.66 -0.48
N LEU A 56 -0.22 7.63 -0.88
CA LEU A 56 -0.56 6.22 -0.70
C LEU A 56 0.60 5.49 -0.01
N TYR A 57 0.28 4.79 1.08
CA TYR A 57 1.26 4.20 1.98
C TYR A 57 0.86 2.77 2.32
N ALA A 58 1.83 1.86 2.31
CA ALA A 58 1.69 0.49 2.77
C ALA A 58 2.27 0.34 4.18
N LYS A 59 1.62 -0.45 5.02
CA LYS A 59 2.13 -0.86 6.33
C LYS A 59 3.41 -1.67 6.13
N ALA A 60 4.42 -1.37 6.94
CA ALA A 60 5.70 -2.05 6.90
C ALA A 60 6.11 -2.60 8.27
N HIS A 61 6.93 -3.63 8.24
CA HIS A 61 7.63 -4.16 9.39
C HIS A 61 9.11 -4.33 9.05
N ALA A 62 9.98 -4.39 10.06
CA ALA A 62 11.39 -4.65 9.84
C ALA A 62 11.57 -6.12 9.41
N ASN A 63 12.26 -6.34 8.30
CA ASN A 63 12.70 -7.67 7.91
C ASN A 63 13.73 -8.18 8.93
N ARG A 64 13.48 -9.35 9.51
CA ARG A 64 14.32 -9.93 10.57
C ARG A 64 15.75 -10.23 10.10
N LEU A 65 15.96 -10.46 8.80
CA LEU A 65 17.26 -10.82 8.23
C LEU A 65 18.08 -9.58 7.85
N THR A 66 17.46 -8.58 7.24
CA THR A 66 18.17 -7.40 6.68
C THR A 66 18.00 -6.13 7.51
N GLY A 67 17.07 -6.10 8.46
CA GLY A 67 16.66 -4.89 9.17
C GLY A 67 15.91 -3.88 8.30
N GLN A 68 15.78 -4.12 6.99
CA GLN A 68 15.14 -3.19 6.06
C GLN A 68 13.61 -3.27 6.15
N PRO A 69 12.88 -2.18 5.89
CA PRO A 69 11.43 -2.19 5.84
C PRO A 69 10.89 -3.14 4.76
N MET A 70 9.93 -3.98 5.12
CA MET A 70 9.23 -4.91 4.23
C MET A 70 7.71 -4.76 4.39
N LEU A 71 6.96 -5.01 3.31
CA LEU A 71 5.50 -4.96 3.31
C LEU A 71 4.95 -5.93 4.37
N ALA A 72 3.97 -5.48 5.16
CA ALA A 72 3.36 -6.29 6.21
C ALA A 72 2.23 -7.22 5.73
N ALA A 73 1.86 -7.15 4.44
CA ALA A 73 0.84 -8.02 3.86
C ALA A 73 1.43 -9.40 3.54
N ASP A 74 0.70 -10.46 3.91
CA ASP A 74 1.13 -11.84 3.69
C ASP A 74 1.20 -12.18 2.19
N GLY A 75 0.26 -11.67 1.39
CA GLY A 75 0.25 -11.77 -0.07
C GLY A 75 1.25 -10.84 -0.78
N GLY A 76 2.14 -10.18 -0.04
CA GLY A 76 3.21 -9.35 -0.58
C GLY A 76 2.70 -8.14 -1.36
N PHE A 77 3.41 -7.79 -2.44
CA PHE A 77 3.08 -6.59 -3.22
C PHE A 77 1.76 -6.71 -4.01
N SER A 78 1.39 -7.92 -4.46
CA SER A 78 0.15 -8.13 -5.21
C SER A 78 -1.07 -7.75 -4.36
N GLU A 79 -1.15 -8.27 -3.13
CA GLU A 79 -2.23 -7.91 -2.18
C GLU A 79 -2.27 -6.40 -1.91
N ILE A 80 -1.10 -5.78 -1.70
CA ILE A 80 -0.99 -4.33 -1.48
C ILE A 80 -1.49 -3.54 -2.70
N ALA A 81 -1.16 -3.97 -3.92
CA ALA A 81 -1.59 -3.28 -5.13
C ALA A 81 -3.10 -3.39 -5.35
N GLU A 82 -3.68 -4.56 -5.11
CA GLU A 82 -5.13 -4.80 -5.18
C GLU A 82 -5.90 -4.00 -4.13
N GLU A 83 -5.43 -4.00 -2.87
CA GLU A 83 -6.01 -3.17 -1.81
C GLU A 83 -5.90 -1.69 -2.16
N ALA A 84 -4.77 -1.24 -2.71
CA ALA A 84 -4.59 0.14 -3.14
C ALA A 84 -5.61 0.56 -4.20
N LEU A 85 -5.82 -0.25 -5.24
CA LEU A 85 -6.82 0.03 -6.27
C LEU A 85 -8.23 0.12 -5.68
N LYS A 86 -8.60 -0.84 -4.81
CA LYS A 86 -9.88 -0.83 -4.10
C LYS A 86 -10.06 0.44 -3.26
N ARG A 87 -9.02 0.86 -2.54
CA ARG A 87 -9.02 2.07 -1.71
C ARG A 87 -9.09 3.35 -2.52
N LEU A 88 -8.60 3.33 -3.77
CA LEU A 88 -8.71 4.44 -4.72
C LEU A 88 -10.04 4.46 -5.49
N GLY A 89 -10.89 3.45 -5.30
CA GLY A 89 -12.17 3.34 -6.02
C GLY A 89 -12.00 3.04 -7.51
N VAL A 90 -10.86 2.50 -7.92
CA VAL A 90 -10.60 2.14 -9.32
C VAL A 90 -11.31 0.82 -9.62
N LYS A 91 -12.01 0.74 -10.76
CA LYS A 91 -12.59 -0.51 -11.25
C LYS A 91 -11.50 -1.33 -11.95
N TRP A 92 -11.25 -2.53 -11.46
CA TRP A 92 -10.23 -3.43 -12.00
C TRP A 92 -10.66 -4.90 -11.87
N LYS A 93 -9.99 -5.78 -12.62
CA LYS A 93 -10.04 -7.24 -12.45
C LYS A 93 -8.62 -7.83 -12.48
N PRO A 94 -8.38 -9.00 -11.86
CA PRO A 94 -7.10 -9.68 -11.98
C PRO A 94 -6.75 -9.95 -13.44
N ALA A 95 -5.46 -9.93 -13.78
CA ALA A 95 -5.02 -10.33 -15.12
C ALA A 95 -5.23 -11.83 -15.36
N ASN A 96 -5.24 -12.24 -16.63
CA ASN A 96 -5.51 -13.63 -17.02
C ASN A 96 -4.60 -14.63 -16.30
N ALA A 97 -3.29 -14.34 -16.22
CA ALA A 97 -2.34 -15.23 -15.51
C ALA A 97 -2.71 -15.44 -14.03
N VAL A 98 -3.19 -14.41 -13.34
CA VAL A 98 -3.63 -14.49 -11.94
C VAL A 98 -4.91 -15.32 -11.83
N MET A 99 -5.86 -15.13 -12.73
CA MET A 99 -7.09 -15.92 -12.76
C MET A 99 -6.81 -17.40 -13.04
N GLU A 100 -5.92 -17.72 -13.97
CA GLU A 100 -5.54 -19.12 -14.27
C GLU A 100 -4.81 -19.77 -13.10
N TYR A 101 -3.92 -19.04 -12.42
CA TYR A 101 -3.28 -19.53 -11.20
C TYR A 101 -4.32 -19.85 -10.10
N GLN A 102 -5.28 -18.95 -9.88
CA GLN A 102 -6.37 -19.16 -8.92
C GLN A 102 -7.27 -20.35 -9.27
N LYS A 103 -7.37 -20.72 -10.56
CA LYS A 103 -8.08 -21.93 -11.02
C LYS A 103 -7.27 -23.22 -10.89
N GLY A 104 -6.03 -23.16 -10.39
CA GLY A 104 -5.19 -24.34 -10.16
C GLY A 104 -4.09 -24.57 -11.20
N SER A 105 -3.78 -23.58 -12.04
CA SER A 105 -2.59 -23.66 -12.90
C SER A 105 -1.30 -23.79 -12.08
N ALA A 106 -0.36 -24.59 -12.57
CA ALA A 106 0.97 -24.72 -11.96
C ALA A 106 1.87 -23.49 -12.19
N GLN A 107 1.49 -22.58 -13.08
CA GLN A 107 2.26 -21.37 -13.39
C GLN A 107 1.97 -20.26 -12.38
N ILE A 108 3.00 -19.83 -11.65
CA ILE A 108 2.90 -18.73 -10.69
C ILE A 108 3.07 -17.39 -11.42
N PRO A 109 2.15 -16.42 -11.28
CA PRO A 109 2.28 -15.10 -11.89
C PRO A 109 3.50 -14.36 -11.32
N ALA A 110 4.42 -13.95 -12.20
CA ALA A 110 5.65 -13.28 -11.80
C ALA A 110 5.46 -11.80 -11.39
N ASN A 111 4.40 -11.15 -11.87
CA ASN A 111 4.16 -9.72 -11.64
C ASN A 111 2.76 -9.50 -11.07
N ALA A 112 2.63 -8.48 -10.21
CA ALA A 112 1.33 -7.93 -9.86
C ALA A 112 0.77 -7.20 -11.08
N GLU A 113 -0.16 -7.85 -11.77
CA GLU A 113 -0.77 -7.35 -12.99
C GLU A 113 -2.29 -7.39 -12.91
N VAL A 114 -2.91 -6.28 -13.32
CA VAL A 114 -4.36 -6.10 -13.31
C VAL A 114 -4.83 -5.51 -14.63
N ILE A 115 -6.10 -5.72 -14.94
CA ILE A 115 -6.79 -5.05 -16.02
C ILE A 115 -7.66 -3.95 -15.41
N VAL A 116 -7.45 -2.71 -15.83
CA VAL A 116 -8.22 -1.54 -15.37
C VAL A 116 -9.19 -1.11 -16.46
N PHE A 117 -10.43 -0.78 -16.06
CA PHE A 117 -11.50 -0.42 -17.01
C PHE A 117 -11.57 1.08 -17.32
N ASP A 118 -11.06 1.92 -16.42
CA ASP A 118 -11.08 3.37 -16.54
C ASP A 118 -9.66 3.94 -16.74
N ARG A 119 -9.55 5.23 -17.08
CA ARG A 119 -8.25 5.89 -17.20
C ARG A 119 -7.52 5.89 -15.85
N PHE A 120 -6.35 5.23 -15.80
CA PHE A 120 -5.53 5.16 -14.60
C PHE A 120 -4.07 5.52 -14.90
N ASN A 121 -3.65 6.71 -14.46
CA ASN A 121 -2.28 7.23 -14.68
C ASN A 121 -1.40 7.20 -13.42
N ARG A 122 -1.95 6.77 -12.28
CA ARG A 122 -1.21 6.77 -11.01
C ARG A 122 -0.26 5.58 -10.96
N LYS A 123 1.01 5.83 -10.66
CA LYS A 123 1.97 4.76 -10.37
C LYS A 123 1.72 4.19 -8.96
N ILE A 124 1.57 2.87 -8.87
CA ILE A 124 1.56 2.12 -7.62
C ILE A 124 2.79 1.22 -7.61
N GLY A 125 3.69 1.41 -6.66
CA GLY A 125 4.95 0.70 -6.59
C GLY A 125 5.92 1.31 -5.58
N ASN A 126 6.96 0.53 -5.27
CA ASN A 126 8.15 0.99 -4.55
C ASN A 126 9.39 0.74 -5.43
N GLU A 127 10.58 0.80 -4.84
CA GLU A 127 11.84 0.61 -5.58
C GLU A 127 12.00 -0.79 -6.21
N ARG A 128 11.31 -1.81 -5.66
CA ARG A 128 11.46 -3.21 -6.06
C ARG A 128 10.29 -3.73 -6.88
N PHE A 129 9.09 -3.23 -6.60
CA PHE A 129 7.86 -3.75 -7.17
C PHE A 129 7.02 -2.62 -7.76
N GLN A 130 6.37 -2.90 -8.88
CA GLN A 130 5.49 -1.98 -9.55
C GLN A 130 4.27 -2.72 -10.11
N LEU A 131 3.09 -2.12 -9.93
CA LEU A 131 1.85 -2.61 -10.50
C LEU A 131 1.90 -2.44 -12.02
N ARG A 132 1.66 -3.54 -12.75
CA ARG A 132 1.45 -3.52 -14.19
C ARG A 132 -0.04 -3.41 -14.48
N VAL A 133 -0.38 -2.52 -15.41
CA VAL A 133 -1.76 -2.30 -15.81
C VAL A 133 -1.88 -2.66 -17.29
N ALA A 134 -2.57 -3.76 -17.55
CA ALA A 134 -3.03 -4.11 -18.88
C ALA A 134 -4.28 -3.30 -19.22
N LYS A 135 -4.42 -2.88 -20.48
CA LYS A 135 -5.67 -2.29 -20.97
C LYS A 135 -6.69 -3.42 -21.20
N ALA A 136 -7.93 -3.15 -20.81
CA ALA A 136 -9.08 -4.01 -21.10
C ALA A 136 -9.35 -4.08 -22.60
#